data_AF-A0A2W4LKA4-F1
#
_entry.id   AF-A0A2W4LKA4-F1
#
_cell.length_a   1.000
_cell.length_b   1.000
_cell.length_c   1.000
_cell.angle_alpha   90.00
_cell.angle_beta   90.00
_cell.angle_gamma   90.00
#
_symmetry.space_group_name_H-M   'P 1'
#
loop_
_entity.id
_entity.type
_entity.pdbx_description
1 polymer ?
#
loop_
_entity_poly.entity_id
_entity_poly.type
_entity_poly.pdbx_seq_one_letter_code
_entity_poly.pdbx_strand_id
1 'polypeptide(L)'
;MRRHVYHRDRGRCVVPGCRFGRFLDAHHLCPQAEGGTHETENLVMLCGNHHIDVYLGPLSIEGSPSTKLRFLRADGSQYTETPSARAVAVGEQVFGALRSFGFSDRESRGAVKRVLETAETLCSKALLRAALALLTSRSA
;
A
#
# COMPACT_ATOMS: atom_id res chain seq x y z
N MET A 1 4.24 20.79 -17.53
CA MET A 1 3.94 20.04 -16.29
C MET A 1 3.29 18.68 -16.56
N ARG A 2 2.08 18.60 -17.17
CA ARG A 2 1.35 17.33 -17.38
C ARG A 2 2.16 16.19 -18.03
N ARG A 3 2.95 16.48 -19.07
CA ARG A 3 3.84 15.48 -19.71
C ARG A 3 4.91 14.92 -18.75
N HIS A 4 5.48 15.76 -17.90
CA HIS A 4 6.49 15.32 -16.92
C HIS A 4 5.86 14.39 -15.87
N VAL A 5 4.72 14.79 -15.31
CA VAL A 5 3.95 13.97 -14.35
C VAL A 5 3.58 12.63 -14.99
N TYR A 6 3.15 12.63 -16.26
CA TYR A 6 2.81 11.41 -16.99
C TYR A 6 4.00 10.45 -17.13
N HIS A 7 5.18 10.97 -17.48
CA HIS A 7 6.39 10.15 -17.58
C HIS A 7 6.86 9.62 -16.21
N ARG A 8 6.84 10.46 -15.16
CA ARG A 8 7.19 10.05 -13.79
C ARG A 8 6.28 8.93 -13.30
N ASP A 9 4.99 9.06 -13.53
CA ASP A 9 3.97 8.09 -13.12
C ASP A 9 3.82 6.93 -14.12
N ARG A 10 4.75 6.81 -15.07
CA ARG A 10 4.86 5.72 -16.06
C ARG A 10 3.60 5.52 -16.90
N GLY A 11 2.87 6.60 -17.15
CA GLY A 11 1.61 6.59 -17.91
C GLY A 11 0.54 5.71 -17.25
N ARG A 12 0.49 5.66 -15.92
CA ARG A 12 -0.47 4.85 -15.16
C ARG A 12 -1.06 5.63 -13.99
N CYS A 13 -2.20 5.16 -13.51
CA CYS A 13 -2.76 5.57 -12.23
C CYS A 13 -1.78 5.20 -11.10
N VAL A 14 -1.49 6.14 -10.20
CA VAL A 14 -0.53 5.91 -9.09
C VAL A 14 -1.11 5.08 -7.94
N VAL A 15 -2.43 4.87 -7.91
CA VAL A 15 -3.11 4.10 -6.84
C VAL A 15 -2.64 2.63 -6.85
N PRO A 16 -2.24 2.07 -5.69
CA PRO A 16 -1.74 0.70 -5.59
C PRO A 16 -2.68 -0.34 -6.20
N GLY A 17 -2.15 -1.27 -6.99
CA GLY A 17 -2.93 -2.31 -7.67
C GLY A 17 -3.70 -1.85 -8.92
N CYS A 18 -3.80 -0.55 -9.18
CA CYS A 18 -4.43 -0.06 -10.39
C CYS A 18 -3.51 -0.24 -11.61
N ARG A 19 -4.01 -0.89 -12.66
CA ARG A 19 -3.26 -1.12 -13.91
C ARG A 19 -3.69 -0.21 -15.07
N PHE A 20 -4.67 0.67 -14.85
CA PHE A 20 -5.17 1.58 -15.87
C PHE A 20 -4.10 2.59 -16.32
N GLY A 21 -3.97 2.75 -17.64
CA GLY A 21 -3.05 3.70 -18.27
C GLY A 21 -3.67 4.54 -19.39
N ARG A 22 -5.00 4.47 -19.54
CA ARG A 22 -5.78 5.27 -20.50
C ARG A 22 -6.71 6.21 -19.74
N PHE A 23 -7.02 7.37 -20.34
CA PHE A 23 -7.86 8.40 -19.74
C PHE A 23 -7.38 8.81 -18.34
N LEU A 24 -6.10 9.19 -18.27
CA LEU A 24 -5.46 9.65 -17.04
C LEU A 24 -5.53 11.16 -16.95
N ASP A 25 -5.80 11.66 -15.75
CA ASP A 25 -5.80 13.08 -15.42
C ASP A 25 -4.80 13.42 -14.32
N ALA A 26 -4.26 14.63 -14.41
CA ALA A 26 -3.40 15.19 -13.37
C ALA A 26 -4.27 15.70 -12.23
N HIS A 27 -4.14 15.06 -11.08
CA HIS A 27 -4.84 15.40 -9.85
C HIS A 27 -3.93 16.19 -8.91
N HIS A 28 -4.46 17.24 -8.28
CA HIS A 28 -3.73 18.04 -7.29
C HIS A 28 -3.82 17.39 -5.92
N LEU A 29 -2.68 17.11 -5.27
CA LEU A 29 -2.62 16.53 -3.93
C LEU A 29 -3.11 17.51 -2.86
N CYS A 30 -2.63 18.75 -2.92
CA CYS A 30 -3.20 19.91 -2.24
C CYS A 30 -4.14 20.62 -3.22
N PRO A 31 -5.44 20.78 -2.92
CA PRO A 31 -6.37 21.50 -3.77
C PRO A 31 -5.91 22.93 -4.06
N GLN A 32 -6.16 23.43 -5.27
CA GLN A 32 -5.82 24.83 -5.61
C GLN A 32 -6.53 25.85 -4.72
N ALA A 33 -7.77 25.55 -4.30
CA ALA A 33 -8.54 26.38 -3.38
C ALA A 33 -7.86 26.52 -2.00
N GLU A 34 -7.00 25.58 -1.64
CA GLU A 34 -6.21 25.55 -0.40
C GLU A 34 -4.77 26.04 -0.63
N GLY A 35 -4.48 26.63 -1.79
CA GLY A 35 -3.15 27.15 -2.16
C GLY A 35 -2.25 26.14 -2.89
N GLY A 36 -2.79 25.00 -3.31
CA GLY A 36 -2.06 24.01 -4.10
C GLY A 36 -1.54 24.55 -5.43
N THR A 37 -0.28 24.25 -5.76
CA THR A 37 0.38 24.72 -6.99
C THR A 37 0.21 23.73 -8.14
N HIS A 38 0.50 24.18 -9.38
CA HIS A 38 0.60 23.30 -10.54
C HIS A 38 1.98 22.64 -10.69
N GLU A 39 2.80 22.71 -9.64
CA GLU A 39 4.11 22.09 -9.63
C GLU A 39 3.99 20.58 -9.71
N THR A 40 4.99 19.96 -10.33
CA THR A 40 4.98 18.50 -10.54
C THR A 40 4.90 17.73 -9.22
N GLU A 41 5.42 18.29 -8.14
CA GLU A 41 5.38 17.72 -6.80
C GLU A 41 3.99 17.71 -6.17
N ASN A 42 3.09 18.59 -6.60
CA ASN A 42 1.70 18.63 -6.14
C ASN A 42 0.75 17.86 -7.06
N LEU A 43 1.25 17.21 -8.11
CA LEU A 43 0.43 16.56 -9.13
C LEU A 43 0.73 15.07 -9.22
N VAL A 44 -0.31 14.25 -9.43
CA VAL A 44 -0.20 12.81 -9.73
C VAL A 44 -1.18 12.38 -10.82
N MET A 45 -0.89 11.30 -11.53
CA MET A 45 -1.79 10.71 -12.52
C MET A 45 -2.81 9.77 -11.86
N LEU A 46 -4.10 10.05 -12.05
CA LEU A 46 -5.20 9.17 -11.64
C LEU A 46 -6.07 8.78 -12.83
N CYS A 47 -6.66 7.58 -12.80
CA CYS A 47 -7.75 7.24 -13.71
C CYS A 47 -9.07 7.86 -13.23
N GLY A 48 -10.06 7.98 -14.11
CA GLY A 48 -11.36 8.58 -13.77
C GLY A 48 -12.02 8.00 -12.51
N ASN A 49 -11.95 6.68 -12.31
CA ASN A 49 -12.54 6.05 -11.12
C ASN A 49 -11.87 6.52 -9.82
N HIS A 50 -10.55 6.41 -9.74
CA HIS A 50 -9.83 6.84 -8.55
C HIS A 50 -9.83 8.35 -8.38
N HIS A 51 -9.97 9.11 -9.46
CA HIS A 51 -10.15 10.55 -9.37
C HIS A 51 -11.47 10.89 -8.67
N ILE A 52 -12.55 10.16 -8.99
CA ILE A 52 -13.84 10.27 -8.31
C ILE A 52 -13.74 9.78 -6.86
N ASP A 53 -13.05 8.65 -6.61
CA ASP A 53 -12.89 8.12 -5.25
C ASP A 53 -12.15 9.11 -4.33
N VAL A 54 -11.17 9.86 -4.85
CA VAL A 54 -10.52 10.93 -4.08
C VAL A 54 -11.46 12.09 -3.83
N TYR A 55 -12.17 12.53 -4.87
CA TYR A 55 -13.12 13.63 -4.74
C TYR A 55 -14.27 13.35 -3.76
N LEU A 56 -14.80 12.13 -3.76
CA LEU A 56 -15.92 11.73 -2.90
C LEU A 56 -15.49 11.34 -1.47
N GLY A 57 -14.20 11.10 -1.24
CA GLY A 57 -13.65 10.72 0.07
C GLY A 57 -13.45 9.23 0.38
N PRO A 58 -13.91 8.22 -0.41
CA PRO A 58 -13.51 6.82 -0.21
C PRO A 58 -12.00 6.55 -0.24
N LEU A 59 -11.24 7.38 -0.95
CA LEU A 59 -9.79 7.31 -1.08
C LEU A 59 -9.19 8.66 -0.69
N SER A 60 -8.09 8.67 0.06
CA SER A 60 -7.27 9.87 0.23
C SER A 60 -5.81 9.58 -0.10
N ILE A 61 -5.10 10.61 -0.56
CA ILE A 61 -3.70 10.54 -0.94
C ILE A 61 -2.94 11.57 -0.13
N GLU A 62 -1.91 11.12 0.59
CA GLU A 62 -1.07 11.97 1.42
C GLU A 62 0.40 11.88 0.98
N GLY A 63 1.18 12.88 1.39
CA GLY A 63 2.60 12.97 1.05
C GLY A 63 2.82 13.55 -0.33
N SER A 64 3.96 13.23 -0.94
CA SER A 64 4.33 13.77 -2.24
C SER A 64 5.18 12.78 -3.05
N PRO A 65 5.31 12.99 -4.37
CA PRO A 65 6.12 12.15 -5.25
C PRO A 65 7.58 11.96 -4.78
N SER A 66 8.20 12.98 -4.17
CA SER A 66 9.58 12.90 -3.66
C SER A 66 9.70 12.30 -2.26
N THR A 67 8.67 12.43 -1.41
CA THR A 67 8.74 11.96 0.00
C THR A 67 8.15 10.57 0.22
N LYS A 68 7.30 10.10 -0.71
CA LYS A 68 6.48 8.87 -0.71
C LYS A 68 5.00 9.19 -0.52
N LEU A 69 4.19 8.71 -1.47
CA LEU A 69 2.74 8.77 -1.39
C LEU A 69 2.21 7.69 -0.44
N ARG A 70 1.23 8.06 0.39
CA ARG A 70 0.38 7.13 1.14
C ARG A 70 -1.03 7.22 0.60
N PHE A 71 -1.67 6.07 0.49
CA PHE A 71 -3.06 5.95 0.07
C PHE A 71 -3.85 5.40 1.23
N LEU A 72 -4.94 6.06 1.60
CA LEU A 72 -5.78 5.66 2.72
C LEU A 72 -7.22 5.47 2.25
N ARG A 73 -7.92 4.56 2.92
CA ARG A 73 -9.37 4.40 2.80
C ARG A 73 -10.06 5.44 3.68
N ALA A 74 -11.36 5.63 3.48
CA ALA A 74 -12.17 6.51 4.31
C ALA A 74 -12.10 6.23 5.83
N ASP A 75 -11.84 4.98 6.23
CA ASP A 75 -11.66 4.59 7.64
C ASP A 75 -10.25 4.87 8.20
N GLY A 76 -9.37 5.52 7.41
CA GLY A 76 -7.99 5.81 7.75
C GLY A 76 -7.04 4.62 7.59
N SER A 77 -7.54 3.43 7.24
CA SER A 77 -6.67 2.28 6.99
C SER A 77 -5.92 2.41 5.66
N GLN A 78 -4.74 1.80 5.56
CA GLN A 78 -3.92 1.90 4.36
C GLN A 78 -4.62 1.23 3.17
N TYR A 79 -4.79 1.98 2.08
CA TYR A 79 -5.17 1.43 0.80
C TYR A 79 -3.96 0.69 0.23
N THR A 80 -4.08 -0.63 0.18
CA THR A 80 -3.06 -1.54 -0.36
C THR A 80 -3.63 -2.27 -1.55
N GLU A 81 -2.75 -2.68 -2.47
CA GLU A 81 -3.13 -3.66 -3.48
C GLU A 81 -3.64 -4.93 -2.79
N THR A 82 -4.66 -5.54 -3.35
CA THR A 82 -5.14 -6.84 -2.85
C THR A 82 -3.99 -7.83 -2.81
N PRO A 83 -3.73 -8.49 -1.67
CA PRO A 83 -2.65 -9.48 -1.58
C PRO A 83 -2.81 -10.54 -2.66
N SER A 84 -1.70 -10.90 -3.32
CA SER A 84 -1.72 -12.00 -4.30
C SER A 84 -2.18 -13.31 -3.65
N ALA A 85 -2.81 -14.19 -4.42
CA ALA A 85 -3.21 -15.52 -3.93
C ALA A 85 -2.03 -16.28 -3.27
N ARG A 86 -0.81 -16.09 -3.80
CA ARG A 86 0.41 -16.65 -3.22
C ARG A 86 0.74 -16.05 -1.85
N ALA A 87 0.61 -14.74 -1.69
CA ALA A 87 0.85 -14.07 -0.40
C ALA A 87 -0.17 -14.54 0.65
N VAL A 88 -1.43 -14.73 0.26
CA VAL A 88 -2.48 -15.30 1.13
C VAL A 88 -2.10 -16.72 1.56
N ALA A 89 -1.82 -17.62 0.60
CA ALA A 89 -1.50 -19.01 0.90
C ALA A 89 -0.24 -19.16 1.78
N VAL A 90 0.81 -18.38 1.51
CA VAL A 90 2.02 -18.38 2.34
C VAL A 90 1.73 -17.82 3.73
N GLY A 91 0.94 -16.76 3.84
CA GLY A 91 0.50 -16.19 5.11
C GLY A 91 -0.27 -17.21 5.96
N GLU A 92 -1.19 -17.95 5.35
CA GLU A 92 -1.93 -19.05 6.01
C GLU A 92 -1.01 -20.17 6.48
N GLN A 93 -0.02 -20.56 5.67
CA GLN A 93 0.96 -21.57 6.05
C GLN A 93 1.81 -21.13 7.26
N VAL A 94 2.31 -19.89 7.25
CA VAL A 94 3.10 -19.34 8.36
C VAL A 94 2.24 -19.19 9.61
N PHE A 95 1.01 -18.70 9.45
CA PHE A 95 0.03 -18.59 10.53
C PHE A 95 -0.22 -19.95 11.19
N GLY A 96 -0.49 -20.99 10.39
CA GLY A 96 -0.69 -22.35 10.88
C GLY A 96 0.52 -22.89 11.64
N ALA A 97 1.73 -22.65 11.14
CA ALA A 97 2.97 -23.06 11.80
C ALA A 97 3.16 -22.35 13.17
N LEU A 98 2.93 -21.04 13.25
CA LEU A 98 3.02 -20.30 14.52
C LEU A 98 2.02 -20.82 15.56
N ARG A 99 0.78 -21.14 15.14
CA ARG A 99 -0.21 -21.77 16.04
C ARG A 99 0.26 -23.12 16.55
N SER A 100 0.89 -23.94 15.69
CA SER A 100 1.43 -25.24 16.10
C SER A 100 2.59 -25.13 17.10
N PHE A 101 3.28 -23.99 17.14
CA PHE A 101 4.30 -23.66 18.13
C PHE A 101 3.74 -23.03 19.42
N GLY A 102 2.41 -22.86 19.53
CA GLY A 102 1.75 -22.39 20.74
C GLY A 102 1.52 -20.88 20.83
N PHE A 103 1.80 -20.11 19.77
CA PHE A 103 1.48 -18.67 19.75
C PHE A 103 -0.03 -18.43 19.59
N SER A 104 -0.54 -17.38 20.23
CA SER A 104 -1.97 -17.04 20.11
C SER A 104 -2.34 -16.57 18.70
N ASP A 105 -3.62 -16.64 18.36
CA ASP A 105 -4.15 -16.16 17.08
C ASP A 105 -3.82 -14.67 16.85
N ARG A 106 -3.91 -13.84 17.89
CA ARG A 106 -3.65 -12.40 17.81
C ARG A 106 -2.18 -12.13 17.50
N GLU A 107 -1.27 -12.78 18.21
CA GLU A 107 0.17 -12.66 18.00
C GLU A 107 0.56 -13.17 16.61
N SER A 108 0.06 -14.34 16.23
CA SER A 108 0.37 -14.98 14.95
C SER A 108 -0.11 -14.13 13.78
N ARG A 109 -1.35 -13.61 13.81
CA ARG A 109 -1.87 -12.70 12.76
C ARG A 109 -1.07 -11.41 12.70
N GLY A 110 -0.74 -10.82 13.85
CA GLY A 110 0.08 -9.61 13.93
C GLY A 110 1.46 -9.80 13.34
N ALA A 111 2.13 -10.92 13.65
CA ALA A 111 3.44 -11.26 13.11
C ALA A 111 3.40 -11.51 11.60
N VAL A 112 2.44 -12.32 11.13
CA VAL A 112 2.25 -12.63 9.69
C VAL A 112 2.02 -11.35 8.89
N LYS A 113 1.14 -10.45 9.36
CA LYS A 113 0.88 -9.16 8.71
C LYS A 113 2.18 -8.36 8.54
N ARG A 114 2.94 -8.18 9.63
CA ARG A 114 4.18 -7.39 9.61
C ARG A 114 5.25 -7.97 8.69
N VAL A 115 5.47 -9.30 8.72
CA VAL A 115 6.49 -9.90 7.86
C VAL A 115 6.10 -9.86 6.39
N LEU A 116 4.80 -9.96 6.06
CA LEU A 116 4.33 -9.82 4.68
C LEU A 116 4.44 -8.38 4.17
N GLU A 117 4.20 -7.38 5.03
CA GLU A 117 4.36 -5.96 4.69
C GLU A 117 5.80 -5.58 4.34
N THR A 118 6.79 -6.26 4.92
CA THR A 118 8.22 -6.02 4.68
C THR A 118 8.89 -7.11 3.83
N ALA A 119 8.13 -8.06 3.29
CA ALA A 119 8.70 -9.22 2.60
C ALA A 119 9.26 -8.84 1.22
N GLU A 120 10.56 -9.06 1.02
CA GLU A 120 11.15 -9.03 -0.33
C GLU A 120 10.85 -10.33 -1.10
N THR A 121 10.62 -11.45 -0.40
CA THR A 121 10.31 -12.76 -1.00
C THR A 121 9.17 -13.47 -0.29
N LEU A 122 8.31 -14.14 -1.07
CA LEU A 122 7.21 -14.97 -0.56
C LEU A 122 7.66 -16.43 -0.33
N CYS A 123 8.69 -16.60 0.51
CA CYS A 123 9.20 -17.90 0.93
C CYS A 123 8.72 -18.21 2.36
N SER A 124 7.86 -19.21 2.52
CA SER A 124 7.24 -19.54 3.81
C SER A 124 8.26 -19.80 4.92
N LYS A 125 9.37 -20.48 4.61
CA LYS A 125 10.43 -20.77 5.59
C LYS A 125 11.17 -19.52 6.07
N ALA A 126 11.43 -18.58 5.16
CA ALA A 126 12.08 -17.32 5.50
C ALA A 126 11.14 -16.44 6.34
N LEU A 127 9.88 -16.35 5.94
CA LEU A 127 8.86 -15.56 6.65
C LEU A 127 8.53 -16.14 8.03
N LEU A 128 8.48 -17.47 8.19
CA LEU A 128 8.30 -18.10 9.49
C LEU A 128 9.44 -17.76 10.45
N ARG A 129 10.70 -17.81 9.98
CA ARG A 129 11.86 -17.43 10.79
C ARG A 129 11.79 -15.96 11.21
N ALA A 130 11.45 -15.07 10.28
CA ALA A 130 11.28 -13.65 10.59
C ALA A 130 10.15 -13.42 11.61
N ALA A 131 9.02 -14.11 11.45
CA ALA A 131 7.87 -14.00 12.35
C ALA A 131 8.20 -14.50 13.76
N LEU A 132 8.90 -15.63 13.87
CA LEU A 132 9.40 -16.13 15.15
C LEU A 132 10.34 -15.12 15.81
N ALA A 133 11.31 -14.57 15.08
CA ALA A 133 12.22 -13.57 15.60
C ALA A 133 11.48 -12.33 16.16
N LEU A 134 10.43 -11.85 15.46
CA LEU A 134 9.59 -10.73 15.91
C LEU A 134 8.80 -11.03 17.18
N LEU A 135 8.37 -12.28 17.37
CA LEU A 135 7.58 -12.69 18.52
C LEU A 135 8.47 -12.93 19.74
N THR A 136 9.62 -13.58 19.57
CA THR A 136 10.55 -13.88 20.66
C THR A 136 11.32 -12.65 21.14
N SER A 137 11.56 -11.66 20.27
CA SER A 137 12.25 -10.41 20.66
C SER A 137 11.38 -9.45 21.46
N ARG A 138 10.07 -9.71 21.61
CA ARG A 138 9.14 -8.90 22.41
C ARG A 138 8.87 -9.51 23.80
N SER A 139 9.43 -10.68 24.07
CA SER A 139 9.24 -11.45 25.31
C SER A 139 10.42 -11.31 26.29
N ALA A 140 11.39 -10.43 26.00
CA ALA A 140 12.50 -10.05 26.86
C ALA A 140 12.39 -8.56 27.22
#